data_AF-A0A078I9I4-F1
#
_entry.id   AF-A0A078I9I4-F1
#
_cell.length_a   1.000
_cell.length_b   1.000
_cell.length_c   1.000
_cell.angle_alpha   90.00
_cell.angle_beta   90.00
_cell.angle_gamma   90.00
#
_symmetry.space_group_name_H-M   'P 1'
#
loop_
_entity.id
_entity.type
_entity.pdbx_description
1 polymer ?
#
loop_
_entity_poly.entity_id
_entity_poly.type
_entity_poly.pdbx_seq_one_letter_code
_entity_poly.pdbx_strand_id
1 'polypeptide(L)'
;MRNNMVMLYQKWRAIFVWQDGPLVEAMRAGNIFLVDEISLADDSVLERLNSVLEPGRKLSLAEKGGPVLEEVVADEKFFVLATMNPGGDYGKKELSPALRNRFTEIWVPPISETEELRSIASSVLSNSKESNIVDPIIHFWEWFNQLQTGRTLTVRDLLSWVAFVNVIHESVGPAYAILHGAFLVLLDGLSLGTGLSGRDGKDLREKCFAFLLQQLKVLTSDTLPLDISRMEQYGWGDAKAICQ
;
A
#
# COMPACT_ATOMS: atom_id res chain seq x y z
N MET A 1 -8.36 -50.72 6.90
CA MET A 1 -8.81 -50.18 8.20
C MET A 1 -7.72 -50.22 9.28
N ARG A 2 -7.06 -51.36 9.55
CA ARG A 2 -6.04 -51.50 10.62
C ARG A 2 -4.86 -50.52 10.51
N ASN A 3 -4.33 -50.27 9.31
CA ASN A 3 -3.21 -49.33 9.11
C ASN A 3 -3.60 -47.86 9.39
N ASN A 4 -4.85 -47.48 9.12
CA ASN A 4 -5.31 -46.10 9.33
C ASN A 4 -5.45 -45.78 10.82
N MET A 5 -5.94 -46.74 11.61
CA MET A 5 -5.98 -46.64 13.07
C MET A 5 -4.59 -46.51 13.71
N VAL A 6 -3.61 -47.25 13.21
CA VAL A 6 -2.22 -47.17 13.70
C VAL A 6 -1.61 -45.80 13.41
N MET A 7 -1.83 -45.25 12.21
CA MET A 7 -1.36 -43.89 11.87
C MET A 7 -2.06 -42.81 12.72
N LEU A 8 -3.38 -42.93 12.92
CA LEU A 8 -4.14 -41.99 13.75
C LEU A 8 -3.70 -42.03 15.22
N TYR A 9 -3.43 -43.22 15.76
CA TYR A 9 -2.92 -43.38 17.12
C TYR A 9 -1.50 -42.84 17.27
N GLN A 10 -0.62 -43.04 16.27
CA GLN A 10 0.72 -42.45 16.24
C GLN A 10 0.66 -40.91 16.17
N LYS A 11 -0.23 -40.35 15.33
CA LYS A 11 -0.50 -38.91 15.30
C LYS A 11 -1.03 -38.39 16.64
N TRP A 12 -1.96 -39.11 17.28
CA TRP A 12 -2.51 -38.72 18.58
C TRP A 12 -1.45 -38.72 19.70
N ARG A 13 -0.46 -39.62 19.64
CA ARG A 13 0.65 -39.66 20.61
C ARG A 13 1.76 -38.65 20.32
N ALA A 14 1.79 -38.04 19.14
CA ALA A 14 2.86 -37.13 18.76
C ALA A 14 2.69 -35.77 19.45
N ILE A 15 3.78 -35.25 20.02
CA ILE A 15 3.79 -33.90 20.65
C ILE A 15 3.76 -32.81 19.57
N PHE A 16 4.34 -33.10 18.39
CA PHE A 16 4.32 -32.23 17.21
C PHE A 16 3.90 -33.05 15.99
N VAL A 17 3.09 -32.43 15.13
CA VAL A 17 2.65 -33.01 13.85
C VAL A 17 3.07 -32.04 12.76
N TRP A 18 3.62 -32.59 11.67
CA TRP A 18 3.92 -31.80 10.49
C TRP A 18 2.64 -31.18 9.91
N GLN A 19 2.71 -29.89 9.61
CA GLN A 19 1.68 -29.17 8.88
C GLN A 19 2.30 -28.62 7.60
N ASP A 20 1.65 -28.89 6.47
CA ASP A 20 2.08 -28.32 5.20
C ASP A 20 1.87 -26.80 5.23
N GLY A 21 2.90 -26.08 4.78
CA GLY A 21 2.81 -24.63 4.62
C GLY A 21 2.13 -24.22 3.32
N PRO A 22 1.78 -22.93 3.16
CA PRO A 22 1.05 -22.43 1.99
C PRO A 22 1.68 -22.77 0.65
N LEU A 23 3.02 -22.79 0.57
CA LEU A 23 3.75 -23.19 -0.63
C LEU A 23 3.49 -24.66 -1.00
N VAL A 24 3.60 -25.57 -0.02
CA VAL A 24 3.39 -27.02 -0.24
C VAL A 24 1.95 -27.30 -0.65
N GLU A 25 1.00 -26.65 0.02
CA GLU A 25 -0.42 -26.75 -0.31
C GLU A 25 -0.68 -26.26 -1.75
N ALA A 26 -0.12 -25.10 -2.13
CA ALA A 26 -0.27 -24.55 -3.47
C ALA A 26 0.37 -25.43 -4.55
N MET A 27 1.59 -25.96 -4.29
CA MET A 27 2.28 -26.87 -5.20
C MET A 27 1.46 -28.12 -5.48
N ARG A 28 0.82 -28.71 -4.46
CA ARG A 28 0.00 -29.91 -4.62
C ARG A 28 -1.34 -29.65 -5.31
N ALA A 29 -1.93 -28.48 -5.05
CA ALA A 29 -3.23 -28.11 -5.60
C ALA A 29 -3.16 -27.48 -7.00
N GLY A 30 -1.97 -27.15 -7.50
CA GLY A 30 -1.80 -26.41 -8.76
C GLY A 30 -2.27 -24.96 -8.66
N ASN A 31 -2.19 -24.37 -7.47
CA ASN A 31 -2.62 -23.00 -7.23
C ASN A 31 -1.53 -22.00 -7.60
N ILE A 32 -1.93 -20.73 -7.72
CA ILE A 32 -0.99 -19.62 -7.78
C ILE A 32 -0.45 -19.35 -6.38
N PHE A 33 0.86 -19.20 -6.25
CA PHE A 33 1.52 -18.78 -5.02
C PHE A 33 2.13 -17.39 -5.20
N LEU A 34 1.62 -16.40 -4.46
CA LEU A 34 2.11 -15.03 -4.49
C LEU A 34 3.10 -14.80 -3.34
N VAL A 35 4.33 -14.44 -3.69
CA VAL A 35 5.37 -14.01 -2.76
C VAL A 35 5.42 -12.48 -2.74
N ASP A 36 4.80 -11.89 -1.73
CA ASP A 36 4.83 -10.44 -1.57
C ASP A 36 6.16 -9.97 -0.95
N GLU A 37 6.63 -8.81 -1.41
CA GLU A 37 7.90 -8.19 -1.01
C GLU A 37 9.08 -9.18 -0.95
N ILE A 38 9.30 -9.94 -2.02
CA ILE A 38 10.32 -11.02 -2.07
C ILE A 38 11.75 -10.54 -1.72
N SER A 39 12.06 -9.26 -1.91
CA SER A 39 13.34 -8.64 -1.54
C SER A 39 13.58 -8.52 -0.03
N LEU A 40 12.54 -8.64 0.80
CA LEU A 40 12.66 -8.60 2.26
C LEU A 40 12.86 -10.00 2.87
N ALA A 41 12.71 -11.06 2.08
CA ALA A 41 12.94 -12.41 2.55
C ALA A 41 14.43 -12.68 2.79
N ASP A 42 14.74 -13.50 3.80
CA ASP A 42 16.10 -13.94 4.06
C ASP A 42 16.64 -14.81 2.93
N ASP A 43 17.95 -14.74 2.69
CA ASP A 43 18.63 -15.49 1.62
C ASP A 43 18.38 -17.01 1.76
N SER A 44 18.30 -17.53 2.98
CA SER A 44 18.00 -18.94 3.26
C SER A 44 16.59 -19.36 2.82
N VAL A 45 15.62 -18.45 2.85
CA VAL A 45 14.25 -18.70 2.37
C VAL A 45 14.23 -18.69 0.83
N LEU A 46 14.91 -17.71 0.23
CA LEU A 46 15.05 -17.61 -1.22
C LEU A 46 15.80 -18.82 -1.80
N GLU A 47 16.81 -19.32 -1.09
CA GLU A 47 17.54 -20.53 -1.45
C GLU A 47 16.66 -21.76 -1.52
N ARG A 48 15.64 -21.87 -0.65
CA ARG A 48 14.68 -22.98 -0.71
C ARG A 48 13.67 -22.87 -1.85
N LEU A 49 13.37 -21.64 -2.30
CA LEU A 49 12.51 -21.42 -3.47
C LEU A 49 13.21 -21.80 -4.77
N ASN A 50 14.55 -21.88 -4.77
CA ASN A 50 15.33 -22.13 -5.97
C ASN A 50 14.87 -23.38 -6.74
N SER A 51 14.73 -24.52 -6.05
CA SER A 51 14.32 -25.78 -6.68
C SER A 51 12.86 -25.78 -7.15
N VAL A 52 12.03 -24.92 -6.57
CA VAL A 52 10.62 -24.72 -6.98
C VAL A 52 10.53 -23.92 -8.28
N LEU A 53 11.45 -22.97 -8.48
CA LEU A 53 11.52 -22.12 -9.67
C LEU A 53 12.27 -22.78 -10.84
N GLU A 54 12.97 -23.88 -10.59
CA GLU A 54 13.61 -24.68 -11.63
C GLU A 54 12.57 -25.52 -12.42
N PRO A 55 12.89 -25.97 -13.65
CA PRO A 55 11.96 -26.75 -14.47
C PRO A 55 11.37 -27.98 -13.78
N GLY A 56 12.12 -28.58 -12.84
CA GLY A 56 11.66 -29.71 -12.04
C GLY A 56 10.55 -29.39 -11.05
N ARG A 57 10.40 -28.12 -10.63
CA ARG A 57 9.39 -27.62 -9.68
C ARG A 57 9.28 -28.49 -8.42
N LYS A 58 10.42 -28.73 -7.76
CA LYS A 58 10.56 -29.68 -6.65
C LYS A 58 10.81 -28.96 -5.33
N LEU A 59 10.33 -29.56 -4.24
CA LEU A 59 10.62 -29.12 -2.88
C LEU A 59 10.85 -30.33 -1.98
N SER A 60 12.03 -30.40 -1.38
CA SER A 60 12.37 -31.42 -0.37
C SER A 60 11.92 -30.98 1.02
N LEU A 61 11.15 -31.82 1.71
CA LEU A 61 10.64 -31.57 3.06
C LEU A 61 11.50 -32.29 4.10
N ALA A 62 12.76 -31.87 4.24
CA ALA A 62 13.71 -32.51 5.16
C ALA A 62 13.26 -32.41 6.62
N GLU A 63 12.58 -31.34 6.99
CA GLU A 63 12.13 -31.06 8.35
C GLU A 63 10.90 -31.87 8.77
N LYS A 64 10.19 -32.49 7.81
CA LYS A 64 9.06 -33.38 8.08
C LYS A 64 9.47 -34.66 8.80
N GLY A 65 10.73 -35.05 8.65
CA GLY A 65 11.28 -36.29 9.19
C GLY A 65 10.60 -37.53 8.61
N GLY A 66 10.88 -38.68 9.22
CA GLY A 66 10.39 -39.98 8.76
C GLY A 66 11.48 -40.84 8.10
N PRO A 67 11.15 -42.08 7.74
CA PRO A 67 12.12 -43.04 7.22
C PRO A 67 12.58 -42.72 5.77
N VAL A 68 11.84 -41.86 5.06
CA VAL A 68 12.10 -41.49 3.67
C VAL A 68 11.94 -39.98 3.54
N LEU A 69 12.88 -39.33 2.85
CA LEU A 69 12.78 -37.92 2.50
C LEU A 69 11.61 -37.70 1.54
N GLU A 70 10.64 -36.88 1.94
CA GLU A 70 9.51 -36.55 1.09
C GLU A 70 9.90 -35.41 0.12
N GLU A 71 9.72 -35.67 -1.18
CA GLU A 71 9.88 -34.69 -2.25
C GLU A 71 8.51 -34.37 -2.83
N VAL A 72 8.16 -33.08 -2.84
CA VAL A 72 6.93 -32.57 -3.46
C VAL A 72 7.29 -32.08 -4.86
N VAL A 73 6.63 -32.63 -5.86
CA VAL A 73 6.67 -32.13 -7.24
C VAL A 73 5.40 -31.31 -7.44
N ALA A 74 5.53 -30.08 -7.93
CA ALA A 74 4.37 -29.22 -8.16
C ALA A 74 3.49 -29.76 -9.29
N ASP A 75 2.18 -29.57 -9.14
CA ASP A 75 1.20 -29.79 -10.20
C ASP A 75 1.53 -28.92 -11.43
N GLU A 76 1.14 -29.37 -12.61
CA GLU A 76 1.44 -28.67 -13.87
C GLU A 76 0.89 -27.24 -13.90
N LYS A 77 -0.23 -26.98 -13.21
CA LYS A 77 -0.89 -25.67 -13.14
C LYS A 77 -0.30 -24.74 -12.08
N PHE A 78 0.57 -25.24 -11.20
CA PHE A 78 1.20 -24.43 -10.18
C PHE A 78 2.00 -23.28 -10.81
N PHE A 79 1.82 -22.07 -10.27
CA PHE A 79 2.47 -20.88 -10.79
C PHE A 79 2.92 -19.96 -9.67
N VAL A 80 4.16 -19.47 -9.75
CA VAL A 80 4.70 -18.53 -8.76
C VAL A 80 4.63 -17.11 -9.30
N LEU A 81 4.01 -16.23 -8.53
CA LEU A 81 4.09 -14.78 -8.71
C LEU A 81 4.91 -14.21 -7.57
N ALA A 82 5.72 -13.20 -7.86
CA ALA A 82 6.45 -12.46 -6.84
C ALA A 82 6.31 -10.96 -7.11
N THR A 83 6.13 -10.18 -6.04
CA THR A 83 6.10 -8.72 -6.10
C THR A 83 7.27 -8.18 -5.31
N MET A 84 7.82 -7.06 -5.80
CA MET A 84 8.84 -6.33 -5.08
C MET A 84 8.74 -4.85 -5.39
N ASN A 85 8.98 -4.03 -4.38
CA ASN A 85 9.20 -2.61 -4.58
C ASN A 85 10.60 -2.39 -5.20
N PRO A 86 10.77 -1.38 -6.06
CA PRO A 86 12.08 -1.07 -6.61
C PRO A 86 13.12 -0.76 -5.52
N GLY A 87 14.37 -1.14 -5.79
CA GLY A 87 15.50 -0.85 -4.91
C GLY A 87 15.80 0.65 -4.87
N GLY A 88 16.21 1.16 -3.71
CA GLY A 88 16.61 2.57 -3.54
C GLY A 88 16.39 3.13 -2.13
N ASP A 89 15.42 2.61 -1.39
CA ASP A 89 15.14 3.03 -0.01
C ASP A 89 15.72 2.06 1.02
N TYR A 90 16.17 2.62 2.15
CA TYR A 90 16.74 1.94 3.32
C TYR A 90 16.12 0.55 3.58
N GLY A 91 16.96 -0.49 3.46
CA GLY A 91 16.60 -1.88 3.81
C GLY A 91 16.13 -2.76 2.66
N LYS A 92 15.90 -2.22 1.46
CA LYS A 92 15.49 -3.01 0.29
C LYS A 92 16.72 -3.57 -0.43
N LYS A 93 17.01 -4.86 -0.21
CA LYS A 93 18.05 -5.59 -0.93
C LYS A 93 17.59 -5.89 -2.36
N GLU A 94 18.46 -5.71 -3.34
CA GLU A 94 18.21 -6.21 -4.68
C GLU A 94 18.27 -7.75 -4.70
N LEU A 95 17.45 -8.37 -5.54
CA LEU A 95 17.54 -9.81 -5.74
C LEU A 95 18.85 -10.16 -6.45
N SER A 96 19.44 -11.30 -6.06
CA SER A 96 20.64 -11.79 -6.75
C SER A 96 20.35 -12.00 -8.24
N PRO A 97 21.32 -11.74 -9.14
CA PRO A 97 21.14 -11.97 -10.57
C PRO A 97 20.67 -13.39 -10.90
N ALA A 98 21.13 -14.38 -10.13
CA ALA A 98 20.76 -15.77 -10.31
C ALA A 98 19.26 -16.02 -10.04
N LEU A 99 18.68 -15.38 -9.01
CA LEU A 99 17.26 -15.50 -8.71
C LEU A 99 16.41 -14.73 -9.73
N ARG A 100 16.84 -13.51 -10.10
CA ARG A 100 16.17 -12.69 -11.13
C ARG A 100 16.04 -13.41 -12.46
N ASN A 101 17.08 -14.13 -12.87
CA ASN A 101 17.09 -14.91 -14.12
C ASN A 101 16.07 -16.07 -14.15
N ARG A 102 15.42 -16.39 -13.03
CA ARG A 102 14.37 -17.43 -12.95
C ARG A 102 12.97 -16.86 -13.01
N PHE A 103 12.85 -15.55 -12.97
CA PHE A 103 11.59 -14.84 -13.15
C PHE A 103 11.55 -14.15 -14.52
N THR A 104 10.34 -13.93 -15.00
CA THR A 104 10.09 -12.94 -16.04
C THR A 104 9.74 -11.63 -15.33
N GLU A 105 10.62 -10.65 -15.41
CA GLU A 105 10.41 -9.37 -14.73
C GLU A 105 9.48 -8.46 -15.53
N ILE A 106 8.49 -7.90 -14.84
CA ILE A 106 7.56 -6.93 -15.39
C ILE A 106 7.67 -5.67 -14.54
N TRP A 107 8.10 -4.57 -15.16
CA TRP A 107 8.14 -3.27 -14.51
C TRP A 107 6.79 -2.58 -14.65
N VAL A 108 6.19 -2.21 -13.52
CA VAL A 108 4.96 -1.41 -13.49
C VAL A 108 5.34 0.04 -13.19
N PRO A 109 5.15 0.98 -14.15
CA PRO A 109 5.45 2.38 -13.91
C PRO A 109 4.47 2.97 -12.89
N PRO A 110 4.88 3.99 -12.12
CA PRO A 110 3.96 4.72 -11.25
C PRO A 110 2.90 5.45 -12.08
N ILE A 111 1.68 5.53 -11.55
CA ILE A 111 0.59 6.30 -12.16
C ILE A 111 0.87 7.78 -11.96
N SER A 112 1.07 8.50 -13.06
CA SER A 112 1.32 9.95 -13.06
C SER A 112 0.35 10.73 -13.95
N GLU A 113 -0.43 10.05 -14.80
CA GLU A 113 -1.35 10.70 -15.71
C GLU A 113 -2.59 11.23 -14.98
N THR A 114 -2.84 12.53 -15.12
CA THR A 114 -3.95 13.24 -14.47
C THR A 114 -5.31 12.63 -14.81
N GLU A 115 -5.53 12.19 -16.05
CA GLU A 115 -6.79 11.55 -16.48
C GLU A 115 -6.99 10.18 -15.81
N GLU A 116 -5.93 9.38 -15.67
CA GLU A 116 -6.00 8.09 -14.98
C GLU A 116 -6.30 8.30 -13.49
N LEU A 117 -5.62 9.25 -12.85
CA LEU A 117 -5.89 9.62 -11.45
C LEU A 117 -7.32 10.11 -11.26
N ARG A 118 -7.85 10.92 -12.18
CA ARG A 118 -9.24 11.36 -12.16
C ARG A 118 -10.21 10.19 -12.29
N SER A 119 -9.92 9.24 -13.19
CA SER A 119 -10.73 8.03 -13.38
C SER A 119 -10.76 7.17 -12.10
N ILE A 120 -9.59 6.96 -11.48
CA ILE A 120 -9.45 6.23 -10.21
C ILE A 120 -10.26 6.92 -9.11
N ALA A 121 -10.06 8.22 -8.89
CA ALA A 121 -10.81 8.99 -7.89
C ALA A 121 -12.33 8.92 -8.11
N SER A 122 -12.76 9.06 -9.36
CA SER A 122 -14.19 9.00 -9.72
C SER A 122 -14.80 7.62 -9.49
N SER A 123 -14.02 6.54 -9.59
CA SER A 123 -14.49 5.17 -9.39
C SER A 123 -14.78 4.83 -7.92
N VAL A 124 -14.13 5.54 -6.98
CA VAL A 124 -14.30 5.34 -5.54
C VAL A 124 -15.51 6.09 -4.99
N LEU A 125 -15.90 7.20 -5.62
CA LEU A 125 -17.06 7.97 -5.22
C LEU A 125 -18.35 7.18 -5.53
N SER A 126 -19.12 6.87 -4.48
CA SER A 126 -20.25 5.94 -4.57
C SER A 126 -21.45 6.53 -5.34
N ASN A 127 -21.55 7.86 -5.40
CA ASN A 127 -22.59 8.59 -6.11
C ASN A 127 -21.97 9.46 -7.22
N SER A 128 -22.25 9.05 -8.45
CA SER A 128 -21.95 9.67 -9.75
C SER A 128 -21.32 11.07 -9.79
N LYS A 129 -20.15 11.16 -10.43
CA LYS A 129 -19.70 12.30 -11.28
C LYS A 129 -19.82 13.71 -10.69
N GLU A 130 -19.65 13.88 -9.40
CA GLU A 130 -19.44 15.23 -8.91
C GLU A 130 -18.00 15.67 -9.25
N SER A 131 -17.80 16.15 -10.49
CA SER A 131 -16.56 16.82 -10.95
C SER A 131 -16.17 17.95 -9.98
N ASN A 132 -17.17 18.49 -9.28
CA ASN A 132 -17.08 19.46 -8.22
C ASN A 132 -16.16 19.01 -7.05
N ILE A 133 -15.93 17.71 -6.82
CA ILE A 133 -15.10 17.14 -5.74
C ILE A 133 -13.77 16.65 -6.30
N VAL A 134 -13.81 15.93 -7.43
CA VAL A 134 -12.63 15.27 -7.98
C VAL A 134 -11.63 16.29 -8.53
N ASP A 135 -12.10 17.28 -9.31
CA ASP A 135 -11.20 18.22 -9.99
C ASP A 135 -10.36 19.07 -9.01
N PRO A 136 -10.90 19.63 -7.91
CA PRO A 136 -10.08 20.31 -6.89
C PRO A 136 -8.98 19.43 -6.30
N ILE A 137 -9.27 18.15 -6.01
CA ILE A 137 -8.32 17.20 -5.44
C ILE A 137 -7.20 16.90 -6.46
N ILE A 138 -7.57 16.66 -7.71
CA ILE A 138 -6.61 16.35 -8.78
C ILE A 138 -5.75 17.58 -9.15
N HIS A 139 -6.32 18.79 -9.21
CA HIS A 139 -5.52 20.00 -9.42
C HIS A 139 -4.55 20.27 -8.25
N PHE A 140 -5.00 20.03 -7.02
CA PHE A 140 -4.11 20.12 -5.86
C PHE A 140 -2.99 19.09 -5.93
N TRP A 141 -3.30 17.86 -6.35
CA TRP A 141 -2.35 16.78 -6.53
C TRP A 141 -1.20 17.16 -7.48
N GLU A 142 -1.58 17.61 -8.68
CA GLU A 142 -0.64 18.02 -9.72
C GLU A 142 0.22 19.19 -9.25
N TRP A 143 -0.41 20.22 -8.69
CA TRP A 143 0.29 21.38 -8.15
C TRP A 143 1.28 21.00 -7.03
N PHE A 144 0.86 20.19 -6.05
CA PHE A 144 1.70 19.84 -4.91
C PHE A 144 2.91 19.01 -5.34
N ASN A 145 2.73 18.04 -6.24
CA ASN A 145 3.83 17.21 -6.72
C ASN A 145 4.85 17.99 -7.56
N GLN A 146 4.45 19.09 -8.20
CA GLN A 146 5.37 20.01 -8.89
C GLN A 146 6.25 20.83 -7.92
N LEU A 147 5.86 20.99 -6.65
CA LEU A 147 6.63 21.76 -5.67
C LEU A 147 7.92 21.06 -5.21
N GLN A 148 8.09 19.76 -5.50
CA GLN A 148 9.28 18.98 -5.14
C GLN A 148 9.70 19.14 -3.66
N THR A 149 8.73 19.11 -2.75
CA THR A 149 8.91 19.37 -1.31
C THR A 149 9.65 18.25 -0.54
N GLY A 150 10.12 17.21 -1.24
CA GLY A 150 10.64 15.97 -0.65
C GLY A 150 9.56 14.96 -0.27
N ARG A 151 8.28 15.34 -0.25
CA ARG A 151 7.12 14.43 -0.20
C ARG A 151 6.42 14.43 -1.55
N THR A 152 6.25 13.26 -2.14
CA THR A 152 5.41 13.06 -3.31
C THR A 152 4.11 12.41 -2.88
N LEU A 153 2.99 12.96 -3.33
CA LEU A 153 1.70 12.35 -3.14
C LEU A 153 1.56 11.12 -4.06
N THR A 154 1.05 10.02 -3.51
CA THR A 154 0.88 8.70 -4.16
C THR A 154 -0.59 8.29 -4.33
N VAL A 155 -0.94 7.40 -5.26
CA VAL A 155 -2.34 6.93 -5.41
C VAL A 155 -3.01 6.54 -4.08
N ARG A 156 -2.25 6.03 -3.10
CA ARG A 156 -2.75 5.79 -1.73
C ARG A 156 -3.28 7.05 -1.03
N ASP A 157 -2.57 8.17 -1.08
CA ASP A 157 -3.04 9.43 -0.49
C ASP A 157 -4.31 9.92 -1.20
N LEU A 158 -4.36 9.82 -2.54
CA LEU A 158 -5.56 10.16 -3.32
C LEU A 158 -6.77 9.32 -2.89
N LEU A 159 -6.61 8.00 -2.84
CA LEU A 159 -7.67 7.07 -2.43
C LEU A 159 -8.12 7.34 -0.99
N SER A 160 -7.19 7.62 -0.08
CA SER A 160 -7.50 7.93 1.33
C SER A 160 -8.31 9.22 1.45
N TRP A 161 -7.93 10.24 0.68
CA TRP A 161 -8.62 11.53 0.68
C TRP A 161 -10.02 11.39 0.09
N VAL A 162 -10.16 10.74 -1.07
CA VAL A 162 -11.45 10.53 -1.71
C VAL A 162 -12.37 9.65 -0.84
N ALA A 163 -11.83 8.60 -0.22
CA ALA A 163 -12.60 7.75 0.70
C ALA A 163 -13.13 8.54 1.90
N PHE A 164 -12.31 9.43 2.47
CA PHE A 164 -12.75 10.30 3.55
C PHE A 164 -13.87 11.24 3.10
N VAL A 165 -13.70 11.92 1.95
CA VAL A 165 -14.71 12.82 1.39
C VAL A 165 -16.02 12.09 1.12
N ASN A 166 -15.96 10.88 0.54
CA ASN A 166 -17.13 10.05 0.26
C ASN A 166 -17.98 9.78 1.52
N VAL A 167 -17.34 9.67 2.70
CA VAL A 167 -18.04 9.42 3.97
C VAL A 167 -18.71 10.68 4.53
N ILE A 168 -18.10 11.86 4.41
CA ILE A 168 -18.55 13.05 5.15
C ILE A 168 -19.20 14.14 4.31
N HIS A 169 -19.05 14.12 2.98
CA HIS A 169 -19.50 15.21 2.10
C HIS A 169 -21.01 15.49 2.22
N GLU A 170 -21.85 14.47 2.43
CA GLU A 170 -23.29 14.64 2.65
C GLU A 170 -23.61 15.39 3.96
N SER A 171 -22.74 15.28 4.98
CA SER A 171 -22.97 15.87 6.30
C SER A 171 -22.45 17.31 6.43
N VAL A 172 -21.28 17.59 5.85
CA VAL A 172 -20.59 18.89 6.02
C VAL A 172 -20.49 19.71 4.73
N GLY A 173 -20.92 19.14 3.60
CA GLY A 173 -20.76 19.72 2.27
C GLY A 173 -19.39 19.42 1.63
N PRO A 174 -19.31 19.47 0.28
CA PRO A 174 -18.12 19.05 -0.46
C PRO A 174 -16.87 19.89 -0.17
N ALA A 175 -17.02 21.21 -0.03
CA ALA A 175 -15.87 22.10 0.22
C ALA A 175 -15.19 21.82 1.58
N TYR A 176 -15.97 21.64 2.65
CA TYR A 176 -15.43 21.28 3.97
C TYR A 176 -14.85 19.87 3.96
N ALA A 177 -15.51 18.93 3.28
CA ALA A 177 -15.01 17.56 3.18
C ALA A 177 -13.63 17.49 2.51
N ILE A 178 -13.44 18.23 1.41
CA ILE A 178 -12.16 18.31 0.70
C ILE A 178 -11.09 18.92 1.60
N LEU A 179 -11.38 20.03 2.29
CA LEU A 179 -10.42 20.67 3.19
C LEU A 179 -10.02 19.75 4.34
N HIS A 180 -10.98 19.21 5.09
CA HIS A 180 -10.69 18.32 6.21
C HIS A 180 -9.94 17.06 5.77
N GLY A 181 -10.26 16.52 4.59
CA GLY A 181 -9.53 15.39 4.02
C GLY A 181 -8.07 15.73 3.71
N ALA A 182 -7.80 16.93 3.17
CA ALA A 182 -6.45 17.40 2.91
C ALA A 182 -5.62 17.47 4.20
N PHE A 183 -6.20 18.01 5.28
CA PHE A 183 -5.54 18.08 6.58
C PHE A 183 -5.21 16.71 7.13
N LEU A 184 -6.21 15.82 7.15
CA LEU A 184 -6.08 14.47 7.68
C LEU A 184 -5.02 13.64 6.93
N VAL A 185 -5.02 13.71 5.59
CA VAL A 185 -4.16 12.85 4.76
C VAL A 185 -2.75 13.42 4.61
N LEU A 186 -2.62 14.74 4.56
CA LEU A 186 -1.37 15.39 4.17
C LEU A 186 -0.94 16.49 5.14
N LEU A 187 -1.76 17.53 5.31
CA LEU A 187 -1.28 18.81 5.85
C LEU A 187 -0.87 18.74 7.31
N ASP A 188 -1.51 17.88 8.11
CA ASP A 188 -1.15 17.65 9.50
C ASP A 188 0.18 16.89 9.63
N GLY A 189 0.49 16.02 8.67
CA GLY A 189 1.70 15.20 8.62
C GLY A 189 2.88 15.79 7.85
N LEU A 190 2.79 17.00 7.28
CA LEU A 190 3.83 17.56 6.40
C LEU A 190 5.21 17.70 7.06
N SER A 191 5.28 17.89 8.38
CA SER A 191 6.56 17.97 9.11
C SER A 191 7.11 16.59 9.53
N LEU A 192 6.34 15.52 9.36
CA LEU A 192 6.75 14.16 9.74
C LEU A 192 7.47 13.49 8.57
N GLY A 193 8.74 13.14 8.76
CA GLY A 193 9.52 12.33 7.82
C GLY A 193 10.00 13.07 6.56
N THR A 194 9.68 14.35 6.38
CA THR A 194 10.11 15.17 5.22
C THR A 194 11.44 15.90 5.47
N GLY A 195 11.94 15.91 6.71
CA GLY A 195 13.13 16.68 7.09
C GLY A 195 12.93 18.20 7.09
N LEU A 196 11.70 18.68 6.85
CA LEU A 196 11.36 20.10 6.88
C LEU A 196 11.44 20.64 8.31
N SER A 197 11.97 21.86 8.46
CA SER A 197 11.91 22.54 9.74
C SER A 197 10.44 22.84 10.11
N GLY A 198 10.15 23.02 11.39
CA GLY A 198 8.80 23.38 11.84
C GLY A 198 8.26 24.68 11.21
N ARG A 199 9.16 25.59 10.81
CA ARG A 199 8.81 26.83 10.08
C ARG A 199 8.46 26.54 8.62
N ASP A 200 9.31 25.81 7.92
CA ASP A 200 9.10 25.49 6.50
C ASP A 200 7.84 24.64 6.30
N GLY A 201 7.57 23.71 7.23
CA GLY A 201 6.33 22.93 7.23
C GLY A 201 5.08 23.79 7.42
N LYS A 202 5.15 24.83 8.27
CA LYS A 202 4.05 25.78 8.46
C LYS A 202 3.82 26.63 7.20
N ASP A 203 4.88 27.17 6.62
CA ASP A 203 4.79 27.97 5.40
C ASP A 203 4.24 27.15 4.22
N LEU A 204 4.65 25.88 4.10
CA LEU A 204 4.12 24.96 3.09
C LEU A 204 2.64 24.65 3.33
N ARG A 205 2.25 24.41 4.59
CA ARG A 205 0.84 24.19 4.96
C ARG A 205 -0.02 25.40 4.59
N GLU A 206 0.43 26.61 4.89
CA GLU A 206 -0.28 27.86 4.54
C GLU A 206 -0.45 28.00 3.01
N LYS A 207 0.60 27.70 2.23
CA LYS A 207 0.53 27.67 0.75
C LYS A 207 -0.48 26.64 0.24
N CYS A 208 -0.45 25.42 0.80
CA CYS A 208 -1.40 24.37 0.43
C CYS A 208 -2.84 24.77 0.72
N PHE A 209 -3.07 25.34 1.90
CA PHE A 209 -4.38 25.80 2.30
C PHE A 209 -4.89 26.91 1.39
N ALA A 210 -4.06 27.91 1.09
CA ALA A 210 -4.41 29.01 0.18
C ALA A 210 -4.75 28.51 -1.23
N PHE A 211 -3.99 27.54 -1.75
CA PHE A 211 -4.26 26.93 -3.05
C PHE A 211 -5.61 26.19 -3.05
N LEU A 212 -5.89 25.38 -2.04
CA LEU A 212 -7.18 24.68 -1.92
C LEU A 212 -8.34 25.64 -1.85
N LEU A 213 -8.24 26.72 -1.06
CA LEU A 213 -9.29 27.74 -1.02
C LEU A 213 -9.53 28.40 -2.37
N GLN A 214 -8.48 28.60 -3.17
CA GLN A 214 -8.63 29.11 -4.53
C GLN A 214 -9.39 28.13 -5.43
N GLN A 215 -9.10 26.84 -5.36
CA GLN A 215 -9.83 25.81 -6.11
C GLN A 215 -11.30 25.73 -5.66
N LEU A 216 -11.55 25.87 -4.36
CA LEU A 216 -12.89 25.73 -3.79
C LEU A 216 -13.79 26.96 -3.96
N LYS A 217 -13.21 28.16 -4.19
CA LYS A 217 -13.99 29.36 -4.55
C LYS A 217 -14.81 29.20 -5.84
N VAL A 218 -14.42 28.25 -6.70
CA VAL A 218 -15.17 27.90 -7.92
C VAL A 218 -16.46 27.14 -7.59
N LEU A 219 -16.56 26.52 -6.40
CA LEU A 219 -17.68 25.66 -6.00
C LEU A 219 -18.76 26.36 -5.19
N THR A 220 -18.44 27.50 -4.59
CA THR A 220 -19.33 28.21 -3.67
C THR A 220 -19.74 29.54 -4.29
N SER A 221 -20.94 29.60 -4.86
CA SER A 221 -21.59 30.84 -5.33
C SER A 221 -21.82 31.83 -4.18
N ASP A 222 -21.91 31.32 -2.96
CA ASP A 222 -21.94 32.10 -1.72
C ASP A 222 -20.56 32.09 -1.09
N THR A 223 -20.13 33.27 -0.63
CA THR A 223 -18.88 33.47 0.11
C THR A 223 -18.61 32.33 1.09
N LEU A 224 -17.52 31.56 0.87
CA LEU A 224 -16.93 30.71 1.91
C LEU A 224 -16.93 31.53 3.21
N PRO A 225 -17.57 31.05 4.30
CA PRO A 225 -17.65 31.81 5.54
C PRO A 225 -16.25 32.30 5.95
N LEU A 226 -16.17 33.56 6.41
CA LEU A 226 -14.92 34.21 6.86
C LEU A 226 -14.11 33.33 7.84
N ASP A 227 -14.76 32.40 8.54
CA ASP A 227 -14.13 31.42 9.45
C ASP A 227 -13.14 30.47 8.76
N ILE A 228 -13.35 30.11 7.48
CA ILE A 228 -12.42 29.23 6.76
C ILE A 228 -11.11 29.97 6.43
N SER A 229 -11.13 31.30 6.29
CA SER A 229 -9.92 32.06 5.92
C SER A 229 -8.83 32.04 7.00
N ARG A 230 -9.16 31.63 8.23
CA ARG A 230 -8.24 31.58 9.36
C ARG A 230 -7.94 30.11 9.68
N MET A 231 -6.70 29.69 9.40
CA MET A 231 -6.17 28.37 9.82
C MET A 231 -6.26 28.10 11.33
N GLU A 232 -6.68 29.08 12.14
CA GLU A 232 -6.85 29.03 13.59
C GLU A 232 -7.80 27.93 14.08
N GLN A 233 -8.79 27.51 13.28
CA GLN A 233 -9.73 26.44 13.67
C GLN A 233 -9.20 25.01 13.40
N TYR A 234 -8.11 24.87 12.66
CA TYR A 234 -7.51 23.56 12.33
C TYR A 234 -6.33 23.22 13.29
N GLY A 235 -6.26 23.90 14.43
CA GLY A 235 -5.11 23.90 15.33
C GLY A 235 -4.99 22.66 16.24
N TRP A 236 -4.17 21.70 15.81
CA TRP A 236 -3.32 20.91 16.72
C TRP A 236 -1.98 21.61 17.01
N GLY A 237 -1.90 22.92 16.73
CA GLY A 237 -0.67 23.71 16.73
C GLY A 237 -0.65 24.83 17.75
N ASP A 238 -1.45 24.76 18.82
CA ASP A 238 -1.21 25.67 19.94
C ASP A 238 0.04 25.18 20.69
N ALA A 239 1.19 25.78 20.35
CA ALA A 239 2.46 25.47 21.01
C ALA A 239 2.40 25.70 22.54
N LYS A 240 1.35 26.36 23.05
CA LYS A 240 1.08 26.51 24.48
C LYS A 240 0.45 25.27 25.13
N ALA A 241 -0.15 24.35 24.38
CA ALA A 241 -0.79 23.16 24.93
C ALA A 241 0.20 22.02 25.27
N ILE A 242 1.47 22.13 24.86
CA ILE A 242 2.51 21.11 25.11
C ILE A 242 3.33 21.44 26.38
N CYS A 243 3.13 22.62 26.98
CA CYS A 243 3.74 23.01 28.25
C CYS A 243 2.68 23.41 29.29
N GLN A 244 1.83 22.46 29.69
CA GLN A 244 1.17 22.44 31.00
C GLN A 244 1.13 21.01 31.53
#